data_AF-A0A7K3EX82-F1
#
_entry.id   AF-A0A7K3EX82-F1
#
_cell.length_a   1.000
_cell.length_b   1.000
_cell.length_c   1.000
_cell.angle_alpha   90.00
_cell.angle_beta   90.00
_cell.angle_gamma   90.00
#
_symmetry.space_group_name_H-M   'P 1'
#
loop_
_entity.id
_entity.type
_entity.pdbx_description
1 polymer ?
#
loop_
_entity_poly.entity_id
_entity_poly.type
_entity_poly.pdbx_seq_one_letter_code
_entity_poly.pdbx_strand_id
1 'polypeptide(L)'
;MPDRPEIVCICGSTRFVAEMRAMHRDLTLAGVIVVSPGESDESFTDEEKAALDALHLRKIDLADRVLVVNPGGYIGESTSREIAYAHATGKPVSFTHLV
;
A
#
# COMPACT_ATOMS: atom_id res chain seq x y z
N MET A 1 -20.21 4.79 14.83
CA MET A 1 -19.03 5.07 13.98
C MET A 1 -17.80 4.72 14.80
N PRO A 2 -16.73 4.16 14.20
CA PRO A 2 -15.52 3.88 14.95
C PRO A 2 -14.96 5.15 15.59
N ASP A 3 -14.31 5.02 16.76
CA ASP A 3 -13.79 6.15 17.56
C ASP A 3 -12.59 6.88 16.91
N ARG A 4 -12.10 6.36 15.78
CA ARG A 4 -11.04 6.96 14.96
C ARG A 4 -11.28 6.70 13.47
N PRO A 5 -10.67 7.51 12.58
CA PRO A 5 -10.62 7.20 11.16
C PRO A 5 -10.08 5.78 10.86
N GLU A 6 -10.55 5.19 9.76
CA GLU A 6 -9.96 3.98 9.18
C GLU A 6 -8.52 4.30 8.73
N ILE A 7 -7.59 3.36 8.94
CA ILE A 7 -6.23 3.43 8.42
C ILE A 7 -6.11 2.43 7.27
N VAL A 8 -5.76 2.89 6.08
CA VAL A 8 -5.57 2.04 4.90
C VAL A 8 -4.12 2.11 4.45
N CYS A 9 -3.48 0.94 4.33
CA CYS A 9 -2.19 0.82 3.68
C CYS A 9 -2.40 0.60 2.18
N ILE A 10 -1.85 1.48 1.34
CA ILE A 10 -1.80 1.27 -0.10
C ILE A 10 -0.57 0.45 -0.42
N CYS A 11 -0.75 -0.64 -1.17
CA CYS A 11 0.31 -1.44 -1.76
C CYS A 11 0.18 -1.37 -3.30
N GLY A 12 1.29 -1.42 -4.02
CA GLY A 12 1.26 -1.34 -5.48
C GLY A 12 2.64 -1.19 -6.10
N SER A 13 2.71 -1.34 -7.42
CA SER A 13 3.97 -1.16 -8.14
C SER A 13 4.30 0.32 -8.29
N THR A 14 5.58 0.69 -8.18
CA THR A 14 6.08 2.03 -8.53
C THR A 14 5.79 2.44 -9.97
N ARG A 15 5.46 1.48 -10.85
CA ARG A 15 4.94 1.74 -12.20
C ARG A 15 3.61 2.51 -12.21
N PHE A 16 2.84 2.43 -11.12
CA PHE A 16 1.50 3.00 -10.98
C PHE A 16 1.43 4.06 -9.88
N VAL A 17 2.50 4.85 -9.70
CA VAL A 17 2.55 5.92 -8.69
C VAL A 17 1.43 6.94 -8.90
N ALA A 18 1.07 7.26 -10.15
CA ALA A 18 -0.01 8.21 -10.42
C ALA A 18 -1.36 7.70 -9.91
N GLU A 19 -1.65 6.42 -10.11
CA GLU A 19 -2.86 5.75 -9.64
C GLU A 19 -2.86 5.59 -8.12
N MET A 20 -1.71 5.25 -7.52
CA MET A 20 -1.56 5.21 -6.06
C MET A 20 -1.80 6.60 -5.44
N ARG A 21 -1.26 7.67 -6.02
CA ARG A 21 -1.51 9.06 -5.58
C ARG A 21 -2.98 9.45 -5.74
N ALA A 22 -3.64 9.02 -6.80
CA ALA A 22 -5.06 9.24 -6.98
C ALA A 22 -5.89 8.54 -5.89
N MET A 23 -5.61 7.27 -5.60
CA MET A 23 -6.28 6.53 -4.53
C MET A 23 -5.99 7.09 -3.15
N HIS A 24 -4.76 7.52 -2.90
CA HIS A 24 -4.40 8.22 -1.67
C HIS A 24 -5.30 9.46 -1.50
N ARG A 25 -5.33 10.35 -2.50
CA ARG A 25 -6.13 11.57 -2.45
C ARG A 25 -7.61 11.26 -2.22
N ASP A 26 -8.18 10.32 -2.96
CA ASP A 26 -9.62 10.02 -2.89
C ASP A 26 -10.00 9.42 -1.51
N LEU A 27 -9.16 8.54 -0.94
CA LEU A 27 -9.34 8.02 0.41
C LEU A 27 -9.18 9.10 1.49
N THR A 28 -8.19 9.99 1.34
CA THR A 28 -8.01 11.11 2.27
C THR A 28 -9.23 12.04 2.27
N LEU A 29 -9.78 12.36 1.10
CA LEU A 29 -11.01 13.16 0.99
C LEU A 29 -12.23 12.46 1.61
N ALA A 30 -12.22 11.12 1.68
CA ALA A 30 -13.22 10.33 2.39
C ALA A 30 -12.98 10.23 3.91
N GLY A 31 -11.95 10.90 4.44
CA GLY A 31 -11.63 10.91 5.87
C GLY A 31 -10.83 9.70 6.36
N VAL A 32 -10.16 8.97 5.45
CA VAL A 32 -9.31 7.82 5.77
C VAL A 32 -7.86 8.28 5.99
N ILE A 33 -7.18 7.72 6.99
CA ILE A 33 -5.73 7.86 7.17
C ILE A 33 -5.06 6.91 6.19
N VAL A 34 -4.29 7.45 5.24
CA VAL A 34 -3.62 6.65 4.22
C VAL A 34 -2.13 6.54 4.54
N VAL A 35 -1.61 5.32 4.54
CA VAL A 35 -0.18 5.06 4.56
C VAL A 35 0.22 4.38 3.25
N SER A 36 1.28 4.88 2.62
CA SER A 36 1.73 4.43 1.29
C SER A 36 3.20 3.98 1.32
N PRO A 37 3.71 3.34 0.24
CA PRO A 37 5.14 3.10 0.09
C PRO A 37 5.93 4.42 0.13
N GLY A 38 7.24 4.33 0.40
CA GLY A 38 8.10 5.50 0.29
C GLY A 38 8.17 5.97 -1.15
N GLU A 39 7.92 7.25 -1.39
CA GLU A 39 8.10 7.90 -2.69
C GLU A 39 9.22 8.93 -2.59
N SER A 40 10.08 8.97 -3.60
CA SER A 40 11.12 9.98 -3.77
C SER A 40 11.26 10.31 -5.25
N ASP A 41 11.58 11.57 -5.55
CA ASP A 41 11.96 11.99 -6.91
C ASP A 41 13.37 11.51 -7.27
N GLU A 42 14.16 11.07 -6.28
CA GLU A 42 15.49 10.49 -6.43
C GLU A 42 15.45 8.96 -6.38
N SER A 43 16.38 8.31 -7.07
CA SER A 43 16.53 6.86 -7.01
C SER A 43 17.14 6.43 -5.67
N PHE A 44 16.48 5.51 -4.99
CA PHE A 44 17.01 4.85 -3.79
C PHE A 44 18.16 3.88 -4.13
N THR A 45 19.14 3.79 -3.23
CA THR A 45 20.09 2.66 -3.23
C THR A 45 19.37 1.34 -2.92
N ASP A 46 20.04 0.22 -3.13
CA ASP A 46 19.42 -1.08 -2.86
C ASP A 46 19.25 -1.33 -1.35
N GLU A 47 20.14 -0.79 -0.51
CA GLU A 47 19.99 -0.81 0.95
C GLU A 47 18.79 0.03 1.41
N GLU A 48 18.59 1.22 0.82
CA GLU A 48 17.44 2.08 1.10
C GLU A 48 16.13 1.42 0.67
N LYS A 49 16.09 0.80 -0.51
CA LYS A 49 14.92 0.02 -0.97
C LYS A 49 14.60 -1.10 0.01
N ALA A 50 15.60 -1.87 0.45
CA ALA A 50 15.38 -2.95 1.41
C ALA A 50 14.84 -2.44 2.75
N ALA A 51 15.34 -1.29 3.23
CA ALA A 51 14.84 -0.64 4.44
C ALA A 51 13.39 -0.14 4.26
N LEU A 52 13.06 0.44 3.09
CA LEU A 52 11.71 0.90 2.76
C LEU A 52 10.72 -0.25 2.61
N ASP A 53 11.13 -1.37 2.01
CA ASP A 53 10.33 -2.60 1.92
C ASP A 53 10.00 -3.11 3.33
N ALA A 54 10.99 -3.21 4.21
CA ALA A 54 10.78 -3.63 5.60
C ALA A 54 9.88 -2.66 6.38
N LEU A 55 10.07 -1.35 6.19
CA LEU A 55 9.23 -0.32 6.77
C LEU A 55 7.78 -0.43 6.29
N HIS A 56 7.56 -0.74 5.01
CA HIS A 56 6.22 -0.85 4.45
C HIS A 56 5.45 -2.03 5.04
N LEU A 57 6.10 -3.15 5.37
CA LEU A 57 5.47 -4.22 6.14
C LEU A 57 5.00 -3.76 7.54
N ARG A 58 5.75 -2.88 8.21
CA ARG A 58 5.29 -2.29 9.49
C ARG A 58 4.11 -1.34 9.30
N LYS A 59 4.03 -0.64 8.16
CA LYS A 59 2.84 0.18 7.81
C LYS A 59 1.60 -0.71 7.64
N ILE A 60 1.76 -1.91 7.08
CA ILE A 60 0.67 -2.91 6.99
C ILE A 60 0.19 -3.31 8.39
N ASP A 61 1.09 -3.56 9.34
CA ASP A 61 0.71 -3.92 10.72
C ASP A 61 -0.20 -2.86 11.36
N LEU A 62 0.10 -1.57 11.14
CA LEU A 62 -0.63 -0.43 11.68
C LEU A 62 -1.98 -0.17 11.02
N ALA A 63 -2.18 -0.62 9.78
CA ALA A 63 -3.40 -0.36 9.03
C ALA A 63 -4.56 -1.24 9.52
N ASP A 64 -5.79 -0.82 9.24
CA ASP A 64 -7.00 -1.64 9.43
C ASP A 64 -7.18 -2.61 8.27
N ARG A 65 -6.78 -2.20 7.05
CA ARG A 65 -6.75 -3.04 5.85
C ARG A 65 -5.72 -2.58 4.83
N VAL A 66 -5.46 -3.42 3.84
CA VAL A 66 -4.63 -3.13 2.67
C VAL A 66 -5.51 -2.90 1.43
N LEU A 67 -5.19 -1.87 0.66
CA LEU A 67 -5.69 -1.67 -0.70
C LEU A 67 -4.55 -1.86 -1.70
N VAL A 68 -4.69 -2.84 -2.58
CA VAL A 68 -3.74 -3.08 -3.67
C VAL A 68 -4.17 -2.29 -4.90
N VAL A 69 -3.32 -1.39 -5.36
CA VAL A 69 -3.51 -0.64 -6.59
C VAL A 69 -2.84 -1.41 -7.73
N ASN A 70 -3.66 -2.13 -8.49
CA ASN A 70 -3.24 -3.07 -9.54
C ASN A 70 -3.94 -2.79 -10.89
N PRO A 71 -3.71 -1.66 -11.57
CA PRO A 71 -4.25 -1.40 -12.90
C PRO A 71 -4.04 -2.59 -13.85
N GLY A 72 -5.12 -3.04 -14.48
CA GLY A 72 -5.09 -4.20 -15.38
C GLY A 72 -4.76 -5.55 -14.70
N GLY A 73 -4.88 -5.64 -13.37
CA GLY A 73 -4.60 -6.86 -12.61
C GLY A 73 -3.11 -7.12 -12.35
N TYR A 74 -2.21 -6.18 -12.70
CA TYR A 74 -0.77 -6.38 -12.51
C TYR A 74 -0.39 -6.46 -11.03
N ILE A 75 0.33 -7.52 -10.65
CA ILE A 75 0.95 -7.66 -9.34
C ILE A 75 2.44 -8.00 -9.54
N GLY A 76 3.32 -7.12 -9.04
CA GLY A 76 4.76 -7.34 -9.06
C GLY A 76 5.25 -8.08 -7.81
N GLU A 77 6.51 -8.54 -7.83
CA GLU A 77 7.09 -9.33 -6.74
C GLU A 77 7.00 -8.65 -5.36
N SER A 78 7.33 -7.35 -5.25
CA SER A 78 7.22 -6.65 -3.97
C SER A 78 5.78 -6.63 -3.46
N THR A 79 4.84 -6.28 -4.33
CA THR A 79 3.41 -6.26 -4.01
C THR A 79 2.88 -7.65 -3.64
N SER A 80 3.34 -8.71 -4.31
CA SER A 80 3.01 -10.10 -3.93
C SER A 80 3.49 -10.43 -2.51
N ARG A 81 4.70 -10.00 -2.13
CA ARG A 81 5.22 -10.19 -0.76
C ARG A 81 4.39 -9.42 0.27
N GLU A 82 4.00 -8.19 -0.05
CA GLU A 82 3.14 -7.36 0.79
C GLU A 82 1.75 -8.00 1.00
N ILE A 83 1.13 -8.51 -0.07
CA ILE A 83 -0.14 -9.24 -0.01
C ILE A 83 -0.02 -10.49 0.86
N ALA A 84 1.03 -11.29 0.64
CA ALA A 84 1.28 -12.49 1.43
C ALA A 84 1.47 -12.16 2.92
N TYR A 85 2.20 -11.09 3.23
CA TYR A 85 2.41 -10.61 4.58
C TYR A 85 1.10 -10.12 5.23
N ALA A 86 0.29 -9.35 4.49
CA ALA A 86 -1.02 -8.90 4.95
C ALA A 86 -1.94 -10.09 5.30
N HIS A 87 -1.99 -11.11 4.44
CA HIS A 87 -2.75 -12.33 4.73
C HIS A 87 -2.22 -13.09 5.94
N ALA A 88 -0.90 -13.24 6.05
CA ALA A 88 -0.27 -13.91 7.18
C ALA A 88 -0.52 -13.21 8.53
N THR A 89 -0.70 -11.88 8.51
CA THR A 89 -1.03 -11.07 9.69
C THR A 89 -2.53 -10.88 9.92
N GLY A 90 -3.38 -11.55 9.13
CA GLY A 90 -4.83 -11.46 9.23
C GLY A 90 -5.41 -10.12 8.77
N LYS A 91 -4.64 -9.34 8.02
CA LYS A 91 -5.07 -8.04 7.50
C LYS A 91 -5.95 -8.22 6.26
N PRO A 92 -7.17 -7.67 6.24
CA PRO A 92 -8.02 -7.71 5.05
C PRO A 92 -7.33 -7.03 3.87
N VAL A 93 -7.45 -7.62 2.67
CA VAL A 93 -6.88 -7.11 1.42
C VAL A 93 -7.99 -6.91 0.41
N SER A 94 -8.01 -5.73 -0.22
CA SER A 94 -8.87 -5.44 -1.38
C SER A 94 -8.03 -4.97 -2.57
N PHE A 95 -8.59 -5.03 -3.77
CA PHE A 95 -7.90 -4.73 -5.03
C PHE A 95 -8.70 -3.70 -5.84
N THR A 96 -8.01 -2.82 -6.59
CA THR A 96 -8.69 -1.89 -7.50
C THR A 96 -9.17 -2.57 -8.77
N HIS A 97 -8.50 -3.64 -9.20
CA HIS A 97 -8.91 -4.49 -10.31
C HIS A 97 -8.92 -5.95 -9.88
N LEU A 98 -9.78 -6.74 -10.51
CA LEU A 98 -9.84 -8.19 -10.26
C LEU A 98 -8.48 -8.83 -10.60
N VAL A 99 -8.11 -9.81 -9.79
CA VAL A 99 -6.89 -10.62 -9.91
C VAL A 99 -7.26 -11.99 -10.48
#